data_AF-A0A1F6Y495-F1
#
_entry.id   AF-A0A1F6Y495-F1
#
_cell.length_a   1.000
_cell.length_b   1.000
_cell.length_c   1.000
_cell.angle_alpha   90.00
_cell.angle_beta   90.00
_cell.angle_gamma   90.00
#
_symmetry.space_group_name_H-M   'P 1'
#
loop_
_entity.id
_entity.type
_entity.pdbx_description
1 polymer ?
#
loop_
_entity_poly.entity_id
_entity_poly.type
_entity_poly.pdbx_seq_one_letter_code
_entity_poly.pdbx_strand_id
1 'polypeptide(L)'
;MDKLNDRQLNILKEIKLNEAFSSSDILGLINKKQKVSLVTIKRDLDYLTDFGYLERKGGGRSTVYQKTIKGTLFSPANLSEYDNLEPDQRKGNSSFNFRLFEEFPLSIFSEDEKKILDSATVQYEKKIKKTTQTIHAKELERFIIELSWKSSKIEGNTYTLLDTERLIREGIPAKGHTENETTMILNHKKAFSFILNNIENLEKSGVTVAFLEKVHEIIVEKLGVSRGIRDGLVGIIGTKYKPLDNKYQVKEALESLCKLVNKMENVYSSALTLLVGLSYIQPFEDGNKRTARLLCNAILLSKKCAPLSYRSIDEDTYKKSILVFYEENSMIPMKEIFMEQYLFSTQNYLVNTPSPH
;
A
#
# COMPACT_ATOMS: atom_id res chain seq x y z
N MET A 1 -1.10 -12.61 -14.93
CA MET A 1 0.30 -12.44 -14.48
C MET A 1 0.81 -13.81 -14.07
N ASP A 2 1.81 -14.33 -14.76
CA ASP A 2 2.22 -15.72 -14.60
C ASP A 2 3.10 -15.91 -13.37
N LYS A 3 2.96 -17.07 -12.73
CA LYS A 3 3.75 -17.46 -11.55
C LYS A 3 5.21 -17.66 -11.97
N LEU A 4 6.07 -16.71 -11.61
CA LEU A 4 7.51 -16.80 -11.82
C LEU A 4 8.08 -17.96 -11.00
N ASN A 5 9.03 -18.69 -11.58
CA ASN A 5 9.79 -19.71 -10.84
C ASN A 5 10.85 -19.05 -9.94
N ASP A 6 11.38 -19.82 -8.98
CA ASP A 6 12.36 -19.30 -8.00
C ASP A 6 13.61 -18.69 -8.64
N ARG A 7 14.06 -19.21 -9.78
CA ARG A 7 15.23 -18.69 -10.48
C ARG A 7 14.93 -17.36 -11.17
N GLN A 8 13.77 -17.22 -11.77
CA GLN A 8 13.30 -15.96 -12.34
C GLN A 8 13.12 -14.89 -11.25
N LEU A 9 12.55 -15.27 -10.10
CA LEU A 9 12.46 -14.41 -8.92
C LEU A 9 13.84 -13.98 -8.40
N ASN A 10 14.80 -14.91 -8.36
CA ASN A 10 16.19 -14.60 -7.98
C ASN A 10 16.87 -13.66 -9.00
N ILE A 11 16.63 -13.84 -10.30
CA ILE A 11 17.13 -12.91 -11.33
C ILE A 11 16.58 -11.51 -11.07
N LEU A 12 15.28 -11.38 -10.83
CA LEU A 12 14.69 -10.10 -10.48
C LEU A 12 15.31 -9.53 -9.20
N LYS A 13 15.49 -10.32 -8.14
CA LYS A 13 16.10 -9.83 -6.88
C LYS A 13 17.51 -9.25 -7.07
N GLU A 14 18.34 -9.86 -7.93
CA GLU A 14 19.75 -9.48 -8.08
C GLU A 14 19.98 -8.31 -9.06
N ILE A 15 19.12 -8.15 -10.08
CA ILE A 15 19.23 -7.03 -11.03
C ILE A 15 18.72 -5.76 -10.35
N LYS A 16 19.51 -4.68 -10.35
CA LYS A 16 19.06 -3.39 -9.82
C LYS A 16 18.34 -2.55 -10.88
N LEU A 17 17.40 -1.72 -10.43
CA LEU A 17 16.76 -0.72 -11.30
C LEU A 17 17.82 0.28 -11.80
N ASN A 18 17.71 0.71 -13.06
CA ASN A 18 18.64 1.61 -13.76
C ASN A 18 20.06 1.08 -14.02
N GLU A 19 20.38 -0.16 -13.64
CA GLU A 19 21.63 -0.84 -14.03
C GLU A 19 21.37 -1.80 -15.21
N ALA A 20 22.41 -2.07 -16.00
CA ALA A 20 22.34 -2.98 -17.16
C ALA A 20 23.29 -4.16 -16.97
N PHE A 21 22.79 -5.37 -17.20
CA PHE A 21 23.55 -6.61 -17.01
C PHE A 21 23.54 -7.45 -18.28
N SER A 22 24.69 -8.02 -18.65
CA SER A 22 24.73 -9.06 -19.69
C SER A 22 24.21 -10.39 -19.15
N SER A 23 23.86 -11.32 -20.04
CA SER A 23 23.48 -12.69 -19.63
C SER A 23 24.59 -13.41 -18.84
N SER A 24 25.86 -13.05 -19.06
CA SER A 24 27.01 -13.62 -18.34
C SER A 24 27.13 -13.04 -16.92
N ASP A 25 26.86 -11.75 -16.74
CA ASP A 25 26.87 -11.12 -15.41
C ASP A 25 25.78 -11.73 -14.52
N ILE A 26 24.57 -11.88 -15.07
CA ILE A 26 23.43 -12.49 -14.38
C ILE A 26 23.73 -13.94 -14.02
N LEU A 27 24.31 -14.72 -14.95
CA LEU A 27 24.77 -16.08 -14.67
C LEU A 27 25.75 -16.10 -13.49
N GLY A 28 26.71 -15.18 -13.46
CA GLY A 28 27.69 -15.06 -12.38
C GLY A 28 27.05 -14.77 -11.02
N LEU A 29 26.00 -13.94 -10.98
CA LEU A 29 25.24 -13.65 -9.76
C LEU A 29 24.44 -14.87 -9.27
N ILE A 30 23.72 -15.54 -10.18
CA ILE A 30 22.88 -16.70 -9.84
C ILE A 30 23.73 -17.91 -9.43
N ASN A 31 24.87 -18.15 -10.07
CA ASN A 31 25.76 -19.27 -9.77
C ASN A 31 26.38 -19.22 -8.36
N LYS A 32 26.33 -18.07 -7.67
CA LYS A 32 26.72 -17.98 -6.25
C LYS A 32 25.80 -18.77 -5.32
N LYS A 33 24.54 -18.98 -5.73
CA LYS A 33 23.50 -19.68 -4.94
C LYS A 33 23.10 -21.02 -5.54
N GLN A 34 23.05 -21.10 -6.87
CA GLN A 34 22.60 -22.30 -7.58
C GLN A 34 23.36 -22.44 -8.90
N LYS A 35 23.97 -23.61 -9.15
CA LYS A 35 24.68 -23.89 -10.41
C LYS A 35 23.68 -24.05 -11.57
N VAL A 36 23.78 -23.18 -12.57
CA VAL A 36 22.88 -23.11 -13.73
C VAL A 36 23.69 -22.91 -15.03
N SER A 37 23.16 -23.35 -16.16
CA SER A 37 23.78 -23.13 -17.48
C SER A 37 23.43 -21.76 -18.06
N LEU A 38 24.31 -21.19 -18.91
CA LEU A 38 24.02 -19.94 -19.61
C LEU A 38 22.76 -20.04 -20.50
N VAL A 39 22.51 -21.21 -21.10
CA VAL A 39 21.33 -21.45 -21.94
C VAL A 39 20.05 -21.34 -21.11
N THR A 40 20.04 -21.89 -19.90
CA THR A 40 18.91 -21.79 -18.98
C THR A 40 18.67 -20.33 -18.57
N ILE A 41 19.73 -19.59 -18.20
CA ILE A 41 19.62 -18.15 -17.88
C ILE A 41 19.05 -17.37 -19.05
N LYS A 42 19.53 -17.59 -20.28
CA LYS A 42 18.99 -16.91 -21.46
C LYS A 42 17.49 -17.16 -21.65
N ARG A 43 17.02 -18.41 -21.46
CA ARG A 43 15.59 -18.74 -21.51
C ARG A 43 14.77 -18.00 -20.44
N ASP A 44 15.28 -17.86 -19.22
CA ASP A 44 14.59 -17.06 -18.19
C ASP A 44 14.60 -15.57 -18.52
N LEU A 45 15.68 -15.05 -19.10
CA LEU A 45 15.77 -13.66 -19.52
C LEU A 45 14.85 -13.36 -20.70
N ASP A 46 14.73 -14.28 -21.65
CA ASP A 46 13.72 -14.21 -22.73
C ASP A 46 12.32 -14.12 -22.10
N TYR A 47 11.97 -15.07 -21.23
CA TYR A 47 10.68 -15.09 -20.53
C TYR A 47 10.42 -13.79 -19.76
N LEU A 48 11.36 -13.33 -18.94
CA LEU A 48 11.20 -12.10 -18.16
C LEU A 48 11.08 -10.86 -19.05
N THR A 49 11.69 -10.87 -20.24
CA THR A 49 11.55 -9.79 -21.23
C THR A 49 10.18 -9.84 -21.91
N ASP A 50 9.73 -11.03 -22.35
CA ASP A 50 8.45 -11.23 -23.03
C ASP A 50 7.26 -10.81 -22.15
N PHE A 51 7.36 -11.02 -20.83
CA PHE A 51 6.36 -10.59 -19.86
C PHE A 51 6.60 -9.17 -19.29
N GLY A 52 7.61 -8.45 -19.78
CA GLY A 52 7.86 -7.05 -19.46
C GLY A 52 8.44 -6.77 -18.06
N TYR A 53 9.02 -7.77 -17.39
CA TYR A 53 9.76 -7.58 -16.14
C TYR A 53 11.18 -7.05 -16.37
N LEU A 54 11.76 -7.40 -17.52
CA LEU A 54 13.03 -6.88 -18.00
C LEU A 54 12.83 -6.22 -19.36
N GLU A 55 13.69 -5.26 -19.68
CA GLU A 55 13.86 -4.72 -21.02
C GLU A 55 15.20 -5.17 -21.60
N ARG A 56 15.22 -5.54 -22.88
CA ARG A 56 16.44 -5.89 -23.62
C ARG A 56 16.93 -4.68 -24.41
N LYS A 57 18.21 -4.36 -24.28
CA LYS A 57 18.89 -3.32 -25.07
C LYS A 57 20.13 -3.89 -25.77
N GLY A 58 20.48 -3.32 -26.93
CA GLY A 58 21.60 -3.78 -27.75
C GLY A 58 21.28 -5.02 -28.60
N GLY A 59 22.32 -5.62 -29.20
CA GLY A 59 22.15 -6.77 -30.09
C GLY A 59 23.38 -7.67 -30.14
N GLY A 60 23.17 -8.98 -30.30
CA GLY A 60 24.26 -9.96 -30.33
C GLY A 60 25.10 -9.93 -29.04
N ARG A 61 26.40 -9.65 -29.17
CA ARG A 61 27.34 -9.61 -28.03
C ARG A 61 27.16 -8.39 -27.11
N SER A 62 26.48 -7.34 -27.55
CA SER A 62 26.18 -6.16 -26.72
C SER A 62 24.81 -6.22 -26.04
N THR A 63 24.13 -7.37 -26.06
CA THR A 63 22.81 -7.54 -25.45
C THR A 63 22.91 -7.43 -23.93
N VAL A 64 22.19 -6.46 -23.37
CA VAL A 64 22.04 -6.25 -21.93
C VAL A 64 20.58 -6.20 -21.53
N TYR A 65 20.32 -6.47 -20.25
CA TYR A 65 19.00 -6.52 -19.65
C TYR A 65 18.93 -5.51 -18.52
N GLN A 66 17.86 -4.71 -18.49
CA GLN A 66 17.57 -3.79 -17.40
C GLN A 66 16.22 -4.14 -16.78
N LYS A 67 16.08 -3.89 -15.48
CA LYS A 67 14.81 -4.12 -14.79
C LYS A 67 13.83 -2.99 -15.09
N THR A 68 12.58 -3.34 -15.40
CA THR A 68 11.47 -2.38 -15.59
C THR A 68 10.83 -2.01 -14.25
N ILE A 69 9.93 -1.01 -14.23
CA ILE A 69 9.12 -0.73 -13.04
C ILE A 69 8.25 -1.93 -12.66
N LYS A 70 7.65 -2.64 -13.63
CA LYS A 70 6.97 -3.91 -13.39
C LYS A 70 7.90 -4.95 -12.74
N GLY A 71 9.11 -5.13 -13.27
CA GLY A 71 10.12 -6.00 -12.67
C GLY A 71 10.45 -5.66 -11.22
N THR A 72 10.43 -4.37 -10.89
CA THR A 72 10.75 -3.85 -9.55
C THR A 72 9.61 -4.09 -8.57
N LEU A 73 8.38 -3.73 -8.95
CA LEU A 73 7.18 -3.94 -8.14
C LEU A 73 6.98 -5.39 -7.73
N PHE A 74 7.34 -6.33 -8.61
CA PHE A 74 7.19 -7.77 -8.38
C PHE A 74 8.50 -8.49 -8.04
N SER A 75 9.56 -7.74 -7.73
CA SER A 75 10.77 -8.34 -7.18
C SER A 75 10.47 -8.89 -5.78
N PRO A 76 10.88 -10.12 -5.45
CA PRO A 76 10.66 -10.67 -4.12
C PRO A 76 11.47 -9.87 -3.08
N ALA A 77 10.84 -9.57 -1.95
CA ALA A 77 11.48 -8.93 -0.81
C ALA A 77 11.26 -9.79 0.43
N ASN A 78 12.34 -10.06 1.17
CA ASN A 78 12.30 -10.86 2.38
C ASN A 78 12.39 -9.94 3.60
N LEU A 79 11.29 -9.84 4.37
CA LEU A 79 11.23 -8.97 5.54
C LEU A 79 12.24 -9.36 6.63
N SER A 80 12.57 -10.65 6.77
CA SER A 80 13.58 -11.10 7.73
C SER A 80 15.00 -10.71 7.31
N GLU A 81 15.31 -10.79 6.02
CA GLU A 81 16.61 -10.29 5.50
C GLU A 81 16.71 -8.77 5.61
N TYR A 82 15.60 -8.06 5.37
CA TYR A 82 15.49 -6.61 5.49
C TYR A 82 15.80 -6.13 6.92
N ASP A 83 15.32 -6.87 7.92
CA ASP A 83 15.46 -6.54 9.34
C ASP A 83 16.88 -6.75 9.89
N ASN A 84 17.64 -7.67 9.29
CA ASN A 84 18.99 -8.01 9.75
C ASN A 84 20.05 -6.94 9.41
N LEU A 85 19.68 -5.90 8.68
CA LEU A 85 20.57 -4.83 8.25
C LEU A 85 20.10 -3.49 8.79
N GLU A 86 21.05 -2.70 9.29
CA GLU A 86 20.83 -1.29 9.60
C GLU A 86 20.46 -0.51 8.33
N PRO A 87 19.65 0.56 8.40
CA PRO A 87 19.15 1.28 7.23
C PRO A 87 20.23 1.67 6.21
N ASP A 88 21.40 2.12 6.68
CA ASP A 88 22.51 2.55 5.81
C ASP A 88 23.20 1.38 5.08
N GLN A 89 23.04 0.15 5.57
CA GLN A 89 23.61 -1.07 4.98
C GLN A 89 22.64 -1.75 3.99
N ARG A 90 21.35 -1.39 4.01
CA ARG A 90 20.34 -1.99 3.14
C ARG A 90 20.61 -1.66 1.67
N LYS A 91 20.36 -2.63 0.80
CA LYS A 91 20.38 -2.41 -0.65
C LYS A 91 19.04 -1.83 -1.08
N GLY A 92 19.04 -0.75 -1.86
CA GLY A 92 17.82 -0.06 -2.26
C GLY A 92 18.05 1.41 -2.61
N ASN A 93 17.02 2.03 -3.16
CA ASN A 93 16.92 3.45 -3.48
C ASN A 93 16.94 4.30 -2.20
N SER A 94 17.59 5.45 -2.28
CA SER A 94 17.61 6.47 -1.23
C SER A 94 16.79 7.72 -1.61
N SER A 95 16.16 7.73 -2.79
CA SER A 95 15.44 8.88 -3.34
C SER A 95 14.17 8.44 -4.08
N PHE A 96 13.29 9.41 -4.32
CA PHE A 96 12.06 9.20 -5.09
C PHE A 96 12.33 8.69 -6.51
N ASN A 97 11.54 7.70 -6.93
CA ASN A 97 11.57 7.13 -8.27
C ASN A 97 10.53 7.82 -9.17
N PHE A 98 10.97 8.79 -9.96
CA PHE A 98 10.10 9.58 -10.85
C PHE A 98 9.40 8.75 -11.94
N ARG A 99 9.95 7.59 -12.31
CA ARG A 99 9.35 6.68 -13.32
C ARG A 99 8.22 5.82 -12.74
N LEU A 100 8.10 5.74 -11.41
CA LEU A 100 7.28 4.74 -10.73
C LEU A 100 5.82 4.80 -11.16
N PHE A 101 5.18 5.98 -11.12
CA PHE A 101 3.75 6.11 -11.41
C PHE A 101 3.44 6.15 -12.90
N GLU A 102 4.37 6.63 -13.72
CA GLU A 102 4.22 6.68 -15.18
C GLU A 102 4.25 5.27 -15.79
N GLU A 103 5.15 4.42 -15.32
CA GLU A 103 5.33 3.05 -15.83
C GLU A 103 4.65 1.98 -14.93
N PHE A 104 3.79 2.40 -14.00
CA PHE A 104 3.10 1.49 -13.09
C PHE A 104 2.11 0.61 -13.88
N PRO A 105 2.16 -0.73 -13.75
CA PRO A 105 1.24 -1.60 -14.46
C PRO A 105 -0.19 -1.45 -13.91
N LEU A 106 -1.18 -1.34 -14.80
CA LEU A 106 -2.60 -1.22 -14.41
C LEU A 106 -3.19 -2.50 -13.81
N SER A 107 -2.51 -3.64 -14.00
CA SER A 107 -2.88 -4.94 -13.47
C SER A 107 -1.78 -5.45 -12.55
N ILE A 108 -2.08 -5.48 -11.24
CA ILE A 108 -1.09 -5.85 -10.20
C ILE A 108 -1.41 -7.13 -9.42
N PHE A 109 -2.56 -7.72 -9.70
CA PHE A 109 -2.95 -9.02 -9.21
C PHE A 109 -2.89 -10.02 -10.37
N SER A 110 -2.46 -11.24 -10.10
CA SER A 110 -2.59 -12.34 -11.05
C SER A 110 -4.06 -12.71 -11.26
N GLU A 111 -4.36 -13.46 -12.31
CA GLU A 111 -5.73 -13.94 -12.55
C GLU A 111 -6.24 -14.80 -11.40
N ASP A 112 -5.36 -15.60 -10.78
CA ASP A 112 -5.72 -16.45 -9.65
C ASP A 112 -5.95 -15.62 -8.38
N GLU A 113 -5.10 -14.62 -8.12
CA GLU A 113 -5.32 -13.67 -7.01
C GLU A 113 -6.63 -12.90 -7.20
N LYS A 114 -6.91 -12.42 -8.41
CA LYS A 114 -8.15 -11.72 -8.75
C LYS A 114 -9.38 -12.61 -8.54
N LYS A 115 -9.35 -13.87 -9.01
CA LYS A 115 -10.42 -14.84 -8.76
C LYS A 115 -10.68 -15.08 -7.27
N ILE A 116 -9.62 -15.15 -6.46
CA ILE A 116 -9.73 -15.31 -5.01
C ILE A 116 -10.45 -14.10 -4.40
N LEU A 117 -10.02 -12.88 -4.73
CA LEU A 117 -10.61 -11.64 -4.23
C LEU A 117 -12.08 -11.49 -4.68
N ASP A 118 -12.37 -11.76 -5.96
CA ASP A 118 -13.73 -11.68 -6.50
C ASP A 118 -14.68 -12.69 -5.87
N SER A 119 -14.22 -13.94 -5.68
CA SER A 119 -15.00 -14.96 -4.97
C SER A 119 -15.32 -14.53 -3.54
N ALA A 120 -14.35 -13.95 -2.83
CA ALA A 120 -14.56 -13.43 -1.48
C ALA A 120 -15.57 -12.27 -1.47
N THR A 121 -15.50 -11.36 -2.44
CA THR A 121 -16.46 -10.25 -2.60
C THR A 121 -17.88 -10.76 -2.84
N VAL A 122 -18.07 -11.73 -3.74
CA VAL A 122 -19.39 -12.33 -4.00
C VAL A 122 -19.97 -12.98 -2.73
N GLN A 123 -19.14 -13.65 -1.94
CA GLN A 123 -19.58 -14.24 -0.67
C GLN A 123 -19.93 -13.17 0.36
N TYR A 124 -19.14 -12.10 0.45
CA TYR A 124 -19.37 -10.96 1.32
C TYR A 124 -20.72 -10.28 1.02
N GLU A 125 -20.99 -9.97 -0.24
CA GLU A 125 -22.26 -9.37 -0.67
C GLU A 125 -23.47 -10.25 -0.34
N LYS A 126 -23.34 -11.58 -0.50
CA LYS A 126 -24.40 -12.52 -0.13
C LYS A 126 -24.69 -12.52 1.36
N LYS A 127 -23.68 -12.34 2.22
CA LYS A 127 -23.88 -12.22 3.66
C LYS A 127 -24.55 -10.90 4.02
N ILE A 128 -24.09 -9.79 3.44
CA ILE A 128 -24.66 -8.45 3.65
C ILE A 128 -26.15 -8.42 3.32
N LYS A 129 -26.57 -9.00 2.19
CA LYS A 129 -27.99 -9.02 1.77
C LYS A 129 -28.91 -9.78 2.73
N LYS A 130 -28.37 -10.63 3.61
CA LYS A 130 -29.13 -11.46 4.56
C LYS A 130 -29.25 -10.83 5.95
N THR A 131 -28.61 -9.69 6.18
CA THR A 131 -28.60 -9.03 7.50
C THR A 131 -29.47 -7.78 7.54
N THR A 132 -29.88 -7.39 8.73
CA THR A 132 -30.72 -6.22 8.95
C THR A 132 -29.89 -4.94 9.05
N GLN A 133 -30.53 -3.79 8.83
CA GLN A 133 -29.87 -2.49 8.98
C GLN A 133 -29.27 -2.28 10.38
N THR A 134 -29.92 -2.81 11.43
CA THR A 134 -29.41 -2.77 12.79
C THR A 134 -28.09 -3.55 12.95
N ILE A 135 -27.97 -4.70 12.29
CA ILE A 135 -26.73 -5.49 12.30
C ILE A 135 -25.63 -4.72 11.56
N HIS A 136 -25.95 -4.14 10.40
CA HIS A 136 -24.99 -3.31 9.65
C HIS A 136 -24.47 -2.12 10.46
N ALA A 137 -25.34 -1.40 11.17
CA ALA A 137 -24.93 -0.29 12.00
C ALA A 137 -23.99 -0.72 13.14
N LYS A 138 -24.29 -1.86 13.80
CA LYS A 138 -23.42 -2.42 14.85
C LYS A 138 -22.07 -2.87 14.30
N GLU A 139 -22.06 -3.57 13.17
CA GLU A 139 -20.83 -4.04 12.53
C GLU A 139 -19.98 -2.88 11.99
N LEU A 140 -20.62 -1.82 11.50
CA LEU A 140 -19.94 -0.60 11.09
C LEU A 140 -19.30 0.10 12.29
N GLU A 141 -20.01 0.25 13.41
CA GLU A 141 -19.44 0.85 14.63
C GLU A 141 -18.25 0.04 15.14
N ARG A 142 -18.40 -1.28 15.24
CA ARG A 142 -17.32 -2.21 15.63
C ARG A 142 -16.11 -2.05 14.71
N PHE A 143 -16.32 -2.02 13.40
CA PHE A 143 -15.25 -1.85 12.42
C PHE A 143 -14.54 -0.51 12.60
N ILE A 144 -15.28 0.59 12.80
CA ILE A 144 -14.70 1.93 13.01
C ILE A 144 -13.84 1.96 14.27
N ILE A 145 -14.28 1.33 15.37
CA ILE A 145 -13.51 1.24 16.62
C ILE A 145 -12.20 0.48 16.37
N GLU A 146 -12.29 -0.72 15.81
CA GLU A 146 -11.13 -1.58 15.58
C GLU A 146 -10.13 -0.95 14.59
N LEU A 147 -10.62 -0.33 13.52
CA LEU A 147 -9.78 0.35 12.53
C LEU A 147 -9.11 1.60 13.13
N SER A 148 -9.84 2.41 13.90
CA SER A 148 -9.28 3.64 14.50
C SER A 148 -8.22 3.32 15.55
N TRP A 149 -8.45 2.27 16.35
CA TRP A 149 -7.44 1.71 17.26
C TRP A 149 -6.22 1.23 16.49
N LYS A 150 -6.40 0.29 15.55
CA LYS A 150 -5.27 -0.40 14.92
C LYS A 150 -4.44 0.53 14.04
N SER A 151 -5.09 1.40 13.28
CA SER A 151 -4.43 2.42 12.46
C SER A 151 -3.60 3.38 13.32
N SER A 152 -4.07 3.76 14.51
CA SER A 152 -3.30 4.60 15.43
C SER A 152 -2.16 3.83 16.09
N LYS A 153 -2.40 2.57 16.48
CA LYS A 153 -1.40 1.69 17.11
C LYS A 153 -0.20 1.41 16.20
N ILE A 154 -0.44 1.23 14.89
CA ILE A 154 0.65 1.10 13.90
C ILE A 154 1.57 2.34 13.90
N GLU A 155 1.06 3.53 14.22
CA GLU A 155 1.87 4.76 14.35
C GLU A 155 2.43 4.98 15.77
N GLY A 156 2.32 4.00 16.66
CA GLY A 156 2.89 4.05 18.02
C GLY A 156 1.92 4.53 19.12
N ASN A 157 0.63 4.68 18.82
CA ASN A 157 -0.37 4.99 19.84
C ASN A 157 -0.53 3.83 20.84
N THR A 158 -0.57 4.13 22.13
CA THR A 158 -0.54 3.15 23.21
C THR A 158 -1.91 2.72 23.74
N TYR A 159 -3.01 3.28 23.21
CA TYR A 159 -4.37 2.87 23.58
C TYR A 159 -4.60 1.37 23.36
N THR A 160 -5.30 0.74 24.31
CA THR A 160 -5.85 -0.59 24.08
C THR A 160 -7.12 -0.52 23.23
N LEU A 161 -7.56 -1.66 22.70
CA LEU A 161 -8.84 -1.73 21.98
C LEU A 161 -10.01 -1.35 22.90
N LEU A 162 -9.99 -1.78 24.17
CA LEU A 162 -11.03 -1.48 25.14
C LEU A 162 -11.08 0.01 25.49
N ASP A 163 -9.91 0.64 25.66
CA ASP A 163 -9.81 2.08 25.87
C ASP A 163 -10.35 2.87 24.66
N THR A 164 -10.06 2.37 23.46
CA THR A 164 -10.55 2.98 22.21
C THR A 164 -12.07 2.84 22.08
N GLU A 165 -12.63 1.68 22.41
CA GLU A 165 -14.08 1.45 22.44
C GLU A 165 -14.75 2.43 23.42
N ARG A 166 -14.23 2.53 24.64
CA ARG A 166 -14.75 3.44 25.67
C ARG A 166 -14.68 4.91 25.24
N LEU A 167 -13.55 5.31 24.65
CA LEU A 167 -13.39 6.66 24.11
C LEU A 167 -14.41 6.95 23.00
N ILE A 168 -14.60 6.04 22.05
CA ILE A 168 -15.46 6.26 20.89
C ILE A 168 -16.95 6.25 21.24
N ARG A 169 -17.38 5.39 22.17
CA ARG A 169 -18.78 5.21 22.58
C ARG A 169 -19.21 6.16 23.69
N GLU A 170 -18.40 6.30 24.73
CA GLU A 170 -18.76 7.05 25.94
C GLU A 170 -18.12 8.43 25.98
N GLY A 171 -17.17 8.72 25.08
CA GLY A 171 -16.43 9.98 25.09
C GLY A 171 -15.44 10.09 26.26
N ILE A 172 -15.08 8.97 26.89
CA ILE A 172 -14.22 8.94 28.09
C ILE A 172 -12.78 8.61 27.67
N PRO A 173 -11.82 9.54 27.80
CA PRO A 173 -10.41 9.27 27.57
C PRO A 173 -9.84 8.27 28.59
N ALA A 174 -8.89 7.45 28.15
CA ALA A 174 -8.18 6.54 29.03
C ALA A 174 -7.13 7.29 29.85
N LYS A 175 -6.91 6.84 31.09
CA LYS A 175 -5.93 7.46 32.00
C LYS A 175 -4.52 7.10 31.56
N GLY A 176 -3.58 8.04 31.70
CA GLY A 176 -2.15 7.81 31.42
C GLY A 176 -1.75 7.95 29.95
N HIS A 177 -2.67 8.33 29.06
CA HIS A 177 -2.38 8.63 27.66
C HIS A 177 -2.35 10.14 27.40
N THR A 178 -1.66 10.52 26.34
CA THR A 178 -1.56 11.93 25.93
C THR A 178 -2.83 12.42 25.22
N GLU A 179 -3.03 13.74 25.20
CA GLU A 179 -4.10 14.35 24.41
C GLU A 179 -3.94 14.07 22.92
N ASN A 180 -2.71 14.04 22.41
CA ASN A 180 -2.43 13.70 21.02
C ASN A 180 -2.88 12.28 20.68
N GLU A 181 -2.60 11.29 21.54
CA GLU A 181 -3.07 9.91 21.32
C GLU A 181 -4.60 9.81 21.30
N THR A 182 -5.27 10.53 22.20
CA THR A 182 -6.74 10.62 22.23
C THR A 182 -7.26 11.23 20.93
N THR A 183 -6.69 12.38 20.52
CA THR A 183 -7.06 13.11 19.31
C THR A 183 -6.84 12.29 18.05
N MET A 184 -5.75 11.52 17.95
CA MET A 184 -5.48 10.65 16.80
C MET A 184 -6.62 9.67 16.54
N ILE A 185 -7.16 9.03 17.58
CA ILE A 185 -8.25 8.06 17.47
C ILE A 185 -9.55 8.76 17.07
N LEU A 186 -9.87 9.89 17.71
CA LEU A 186 -11.09 10.66 17.41
C LEU A 186 -11.07 11.23 15.98
N ASN A 187 -9.93 11.74 15.54
CA ASN A 187 -9.74 12.22 14.17
C ASN A 187 -9.90 11.08 13.16
N HIS A 188 -9.37 9.90 13.46
CA HIS A 188 -9.52 8.73 12.60
C HIS A 188 -10.99 8.33 12.44
N LYS A 189 -11.76 8.26 13.54
CA LYS A 189 -13.21 8.06 13.52
C LYS A 189 -13.90 9.13 12.67
N LYS A 190 -13.60 10.41 12.92
CA LYS A 190 -14.20 11.56 12.23
C LYS A 190 -13.93 11.53 10.73
N ALA A 191 -12.70 11.23 10.32
CA ALA A 191 -12.32 11.13 8.92
C ALA A 191 -13.02 9.95 8.22
N PHE A 192 -13.18 8.82 8.90
CA PHE A 192 -13.95 7.69 8.37
C PHE A 192 -15.43 8.07 8.16
N SER A 193 -16.05 8.76 9.12
CA SER A 193 -17.43 9.27 8.96
C SER A 193 -17.55 10.25 7.80
N PHE A 194 -16.57 11.14 7.62
CA PHE A 194 -16.52 12.04 6.47
C PHE A 194 -16.45 11.27 5.14
N ILE A 195 -15.63 10.21 5.06
CA ILE A 195 -15.53 9.35 3.88
C ILE A 195 -16.87 8.69 3.56
N LEU A 196 -17.54 8.10 4.57
CA LEU A 196 -18.84 7.46 4.37
C LEU A 196 -19.88 8.44 3.81
N ASN A 197 -19.92 9.67 4.35
CA ASN A 197 -20.84 10.71 3.90
C ASN A 197 -20.53 11.24 2.49
N ASN A 198 -19.36 10.92 1.94
CA ASN A 198 -18.91 11.36 0.61
C ASN A 198 -18.62 10.19 -0.34
N ILE A 199 -19.04 8.97 0.02
CA ILE A 199 -18.68 7.74 -0.71
C ILE A 199 -19.20 7.77 -2.15
N GLU A 200 -20.40 8.32 -2.38
CA GLU A 200 -20.98 8.41 -3.72
C GLU A 200 -20.27 9.43 -4.60
N ASN A 201 -19.84 10.55 -4.01
CA ASN A 201 -19.05 11.55 -4.72
C ASN A 201 -17.70 10.95 -5.14
N LEU A 202 -17.08 10.18 -4.25
CA LEU A 202 -15.87 9.42 -4.57
C LEU A 202 -16.11 8.40 -5.68
N GLU A 203 -17.25 7.70 -5.66
CA GLU A 203 -17.60 6.73 -6.71
C GLU A 203 -17.74 7.40 -8.09
N LYS A 204 -18.35 8.59 -8.14
CA LYS A 204 -18.61 9.33 -9.38
C LYS A 204 -17.38 10.08 -9.91
N SER A 205 -16.62 10.73 -9.02
CA SER A 205 -15.53 11.63 -9.39
C SER A 205 -14.15 10.97 -9.35
N GLY A 206 -14.04 9.77 -8.76
CA GLY A 206 -12.76 9.13 -8.48
C GLY A 206 -11.97 9.85 -7.40
N VAL A 207 -10.74 9.37 -7.15
CA VAL A 207 -9.83 9.98 -6.18
C VAL A 207 -9.24 11.26 -6.76
N THR A 208 -9.28 12.34 -5.98
CA THR A 208 -8.69 13.64 -6.34
C THR A 208 -7.74 14.12 -5.24
N VAL A 209 -6.82 15.01 -5.59
CA VAL A 209 -5.91 15.64 -4.62
C VAL A 209 -6.72 16.38 -3.54
N ALA A 210 -7.78 17.11 -3.94
CA ALA A 210 -8.63 17.83 -3.00
C ALA A 210 -9.33 16.90 -1.97
N PHE A 211 -9.82 15.74 -2.41
CA PHE A 211 -10.42 14.76 -1.50
C PHE A 211 -9.39 14.21 -0.51
N LEU A 212 -8.18 13.93 -1.00
CA LEU A 212 -7.06 13.44 -0.20
C LEU A 212 -6.59 14.48 0.84
N GLU A 213 -6.45 15.74 0.46
CA GLU A 213 -6.15 16.85 1.38
C GLU A 213 -7.27 17.02 2.42
N LYS A 214 -8.53 16.86 2.03
CA LYS A 214 -9.65 17.00 2.96
C LYS A 214 -9.69 15.90 4.02
N VAL A 215 -9.41 14.65 3.63
CA VAL A 215 -9.29 13.53 4.58
C VAL A 215 -8.10 13.77 5.51
N HIS A 216 -6.96 14.19 4.96
CA HIS A 216 -5.78 14.52 5.77
C HIS A 216 -6.03 15.64 6.78
N GLU A 217 -6.70 16.72 6.38
CA GLU A 217 -7.04 17.84 7.26
C GLU A 217 -7.78 17.36 8.52
N ILE A 218 -8.70 16.40 8.37
CA ILE A 218 -9.44 15.81 9.49
C ILE A 218 -8.52 14.91 10.32
N ILE A 219 -7.66 14.13 9.68
CA ILE A 219 -6.72 13.21 10.35
C ILE A 219 -5.76 13.93 11.29
N VAL A 220 -5.31 15.12 10.91
CA VAL A 220 -4.30 15.87 11.69
C VAL A 220 -4.86 17.05 12.49
N GLU A 221 -6.17 17.21 12.52
CA GLU A 221 -6.83 18.29 13.25
C GLU A 221 -6.38 18.32 14.73
N LYS A 222 -5.93 19.48 15.22
CA LYS A 222 -5.42 19.68 16.59
C LYS A 222 -4.19 18.86 16.98
N LEU A 223 -3.45 18.29 16.03
CA LEU A 223 -2.18 17.58 16.30
C LEU A 223 -0.94 18.46 16.06
N GLY A 224 -1.11 19.76 15.82
CA GLY A 224 0.01 20.67 15.55
C GLY A 224 0.67 20.50 14.18
N VAL A 225 0.02 19.79 13.25
CA VAL A 225 0.51 19.53 11.89
C VAL A 225 -0.06 20.54 10.91
N SER A 226 0.76 21.03 9.98
CA SER A 226 0.31 21.90 8.89
C SER A 226 -0.68 21.20 7.95
N ARG A 227 -1.55 22.01 7.33
CA ARG A 227 -2.57 21.55 6.39
C ARG A 227 -2.09 21.67 4.95
N GLY A 228 -2.55 20.74 4.12
CA GLY A 228 -2.25 20.71 2.68
C GLY A 228 -0.84 20.22 2.38
N ILE A 229 -0.47 20.26 1.10
CA ILE A 229 0.85 19.79 0.64
C ILE A 229 1.97 20.57 1.32
N ARG A 230 2.91 19.83 1.94
CA ARG A 230 4.05 20.40 2.67
C ARG A 230 5.01 21.15 1.75
N ASP A 231 5.76 22.06 2.35
CA ASP A 231 6.85 22.78 1.71
C ASP A 231 8.12 22.56 2.53
N GLY A 232 9.01 21.67 2.06
CA GLY A 232 10.22 21.27 2.79
C GLY A 232 10.29 19.78 3.14
N LEU A 233 11.44 19.38 3.68
CA LEU A 233 11.83 17.99 3.92
C LEU A 233 10.98 17.30 4.99
N VAL A 234 10.76 15.99 4.81
CA VAL A 234 10.25 15.10 5.88
C VAL A 234 11.21 13.92 6.06
N GLY A 235 11.59 13.65 7.30
CA GLY A 235 12.38 12.49 7.67
C GLY A 235 11.48 11.29 7.98
N ILE A 236 11.86 10.10 7.53
CA ILE A 236 11.20 8.86 7.92
C ILE A 236 12.19 8.03 8.74
N ILE A 237 11.85 7.75 9.99
CA ILE A 237 12.68 6.93 10.86
C ILE A 237 12.74 5.50 10.33
N GLY A 238 13.93 4.89 10.38
CA GLY A 238 14.15 3.49 10.04
C GLY A 238 14.42 3.22 8.56
N THR A 239 14.60 4.25 7.73
CA THR A 239 14.91 4.12 6.30
C THR A 239 15.90 5.17 5.83
N LYS A 240 16.71 4.82 4.82
CA LYS A 240 17.57 5.77 4.10
C LYS A 240 16.85 6.51 2.96
N TYR A 241 15.61 6.13 2.67
CA TYR A 241 14.80 6.75 1.64
C TYR A 241 14.42 8.19 2.00
N LYS A 242 14.65 9.11 1.06
CA LYS A 242 14.25 10.51 1.16
C LYS A 242 13.12 10.81 0.17
N PRO A 243 11.92 11.16 0.66
CA PRO A 243 10.84 11.65 -0.20
C PRO A 243 11.21 12.95 -0.92
N LEU A 244 10.39 13.33 -1.90
CA LEU A 244 10.45 14.63 -2.55
C LEU A 244 10.37 15.77 -1.52
N ASP A 245 11.14 16.83 -1.68
CA ASP A 245 11.16 18.01 -0.79
C ASP A 245 10.58 19.27 -1.44
N ASN A 246 10.52 19.29 -2.77
CA ASN A 246 9.93 20.36 -3.55
C ASN A 246 8.39 20.22 -3.63
N LYS A 247 7.67 21.23 -3.14
CA LYS A 247 6.20 21.26 -3.13
C LYS A 247 5.56 21.01 -4.51
N TYR A 248 6.14 21.53 -5.58
CA TYR A 248 5.60 21.36 -6.94
C TYR A 248 5.76 19.91 -7.41
N GLN A 249 6.92 19.29 -7.15
CA GLN A 249 7.14 17.87 -7.48
C GLN A 249 6.25 16.96 -6.63
N VAL A 250 6.05 17.27 -5.35
CA VAL A 250 5.11 16.52 -4.49
C VAL A 250 3.70 16.58 -5.05
N LYS A 251 3.26 17.77 -5.48
CA LYS A 251 1.94 17.97 -6.11
C LYS A 251 1.82 17.19 -7.42
N GLU A 252 2.82 17.25 -8.30
CA GLU A 252 2.84 16.51 -9.56
C GLU A 252 2.80 14.99 -9.34
N ALA A 253 3.54 14.48 -8.35
CA ALA A 253 3.51 13.08 -7.96
C ALA A 253 2.12 12.66 -7.42
N LEU A 254 1.46 13.52 -6.65
CA LEU A 254 0.08 13.27 -6.18
C LEU A 254 -0.93 13.26 -7.31
N GLU A 255 -0.83 14.19 -8.25
CA GLU A 255 -1.70 14.23 -9.43
C GLU A 255 -1.50 12.99 -10.30
N SER A 256 -0.25 12.56 -10.47
CA SER A 256 0.11 11.34 -11.18
C SER A 256 -0.44 10.09 -10.49
N LEU A 257 -0.33 10.01 -9.16
CA LEU A 257 -0.92 8.93 -8.37
C LEU A 257 -2.45 8.90 -8.51
N CYS A 258 -3.13 10.04 -8.40
CA CYS A 258 -4.59 10.10 -8.56
C CYS A 258 -5.02 9.64 -9.96
N LYS A 259 -4.32 10.10 -11.02
CA LYS A 259 -4.56 9.66 -12.40
C LYS A 259 -4.36 8.15 -12.56
N LEU A 260 -3.31 7.59 -11.97
CA LEU A 260 -3.02 6.15 -12.01
C LEU A 260 -4.11 5.35 -11.29
N VAL A 261 -4.44 5.71 -10.04
CA VAL A 261 -5.43 5.02 -9.20
C VAL A 261 -6.80 4.95 -9.89
N ASN A 262 -7.22 6.02 -10.54
CA ASN A 262 -8.49 6.10 -11.27
C ASN A 262 -8.50 5.31 -12.59
N LYS A 263 -7.33 4.90 -13.09
CA LYS A 263 -7.16 4.11 -14.33
C LYS A 263 -6.89 2.63 -14.08
N MET A 264 -6.68 2.21 -12.83
CA MET A 264 -6.37 0.80 -12.52
C MET A 264 -7.52 -0.12 -12.96
N GLU A 265 -7.15 -1.35 -13.34
CA GLU A 265 -8.08 -2.30 -13.97
C GLU A 265 -9.23 -2.75 -13.05
N ASN A 266 -8.99 -2.76 -11.74
CA ASN A 266 -9.95 -3.18 -10.74
C ASN A 266 -9.77 -2.45 -9.41
N VAL A 267 -10.81 -2.49 -8.57
CA VAL A 267 -10.88 -1.80 -7.27
C VAL A 267 -9.75 -2.19 -6.32
N TYR A 268 -9.36 -3.46 -6.26
CA TYR A 268 -8.26 -3.90 -5.40
C TYR A 268 -6.94 -3.26 -5.83
N SER A 269 -6.72 -3.16 -7.14
CA SER A 269 -5.55 -2.53 -7.73
C SER A 269 -5.54 -1.03 -7.45
N SER A 270 -6.68 -0.34 -7.58
CA SER A 270 -6.82 1.07 -7.17
C SER A 270 -6.49 1.26 -5.69
N ALA A 271 -7.04 0.43 -4.80
CA ALA A 271 -6.89 0.55 -3.36
C ALA A 271 -5.43 0.32 -2.91
N LEU A 272 -4.81 -0.77 -3.36
CA LEU A 272 -3.41 -1.09 -3.02
C LEU A 272 -2.44 -0.05 -3.60
N THR A 273 -2.67 0.40 -4.84
CA THR A 273 -1.83 1.43 -5.47
C THR A 273 -1.88 2.75 -4.71
N LEU A 274 -3.07 3.17 -4.27
CA LEU A 274 -3.19 4.37 -3.44
C LEU A 274 -2.47 4.19 -2.10
N LEU A 275 -2.64 3.03 -1.46
CA LEU A 275 -2.03 2.74 -0.15
C LEU A 275 -0.50 2.87 -0.20
N VAL A 276 0.15 2.21 -1.15
CA VAL A 276 1.61 2.25 -1.28
C VAL A 276 2.10 3.59 -1.85
N GLY A 277 1.40 4.12 -2.85
CA GLY A 277 1.79 5.35 -3.54
C GLY A 277 1.73 6.58 -2.64
N LEU A 278 0.64 6.76 -1.89
CA LEU A 278 0.51 7.91 -0.99
C LEU A 278 1.51 7.84 0.15
N SER A 279 1.71 6.63 0.69
CA SER A 279 2.71 6.37 1.72
C SER A 279 4.12 6.70 1.21
N TYR A 280 4.41 6.44 -0.06
CA TYR A 280 5.73 6.68 -0.68
C TYR A 280 6.01 8.16 -0.97
N ILE A 281 5.01 8.90 -1.45
CA ILE A 281 5.14 10.34 -1.75
C ILE A 281 5.35 11.15 -0.47
N GLN A 282 4.71 10.77 0.64
CA GLN A 282 4.69 11.54 1.90
C GLN A 282 4.33 13.01 1.66
N PRO A 283 3.18 13.35 1.06
CA PRO A 283 2.89 14.73 0.65
C PRO A 283 2.64 15.71 1.81
N PHE A 284 2.41 15.21 3.01
CA PHE A 284 2.08 15.99 4.19
C PHE A 284 3.21 15.94 5.22
N GLU A 285 3.21 16.90 6.14
CA GLU A 285 4.17 16.96 7.25
C GLU A 285 4.07 15.72 8.16
N ASP A 286 2.86 15.28 8.51
CA ASP A 286 2.57 14.01 9.20
C ASP A 286 1.18 13.48 8.80
N GLY A 287 0.84 12.25 9.19
CA GLY A 287 -0.47 11.64 8.96
C GLY A 287 -0.58 10.88 7.63
N ASN A 288 0.47 10.87 6.81
CA ASN A 288 0.48 10.26 5.47
C ASN A 288 -0.02 8.82 5.45
N LYS A 289 0.51 7.95 6.33
CA LYS A 289 0.17 6.52 6.41
C LYS A 289 -1.27 6.28 6.89
N ARG A 290 -1.72 7.08 7.88
CA ARG A 290 -3.12 7.04 8.38
C ARG A 290 -4.10 7.45 7.28
N THR A 291 -3.80 8.52 6.55
CA THR A 291 -4.59 8.97 5.39
C THR A 291 -4.63 7.92 4.29
N ALA A 292 -3.49 7.27 3.99
CA ALA A 292 -3.41 6.23 2.98
C ALA A 292 -4.28 5.00 3.31
N ARG A 293 -4.26 4.52 4.56
CA ARG A 293 -5.13 3.42 5.02
C ARG A 293 -6.61 3.76 4.91
N LEU A 294 -7.01 4.98 5.29
CA LEU A 294 -8.40 5.43 5.19
C LEU A 294 -8.87 5.55 3.74
N LEU A 295 -8.08 6.17 2.88
CA LEU A 295 -8.45 6.34 1.48
C LEU A 295 -8.44 5.00 0.71
N CYS A 296 -7.55 4.06 1.08
CA CYS A 296 -7.61 2.68 0.61
C CYS A 296 -8.98 2.05 0.92
N ASN A 297 -9.47 2.20 2.15
CA ASN A 297 -10.80 1.75 2.53
C ASN A 297 -11.92 2.53 1.83
N ALA A 298 -11.74 3.82 1.57
CA ALA A 298 -12.69 4.63 0.82
C ALA A 298 -12.91 4.09 -0.61
N ILE A 299 -11.84 3.70 -1.30
CA ILE A 299 -11.91 3.08 -2.64
C ILE A 299 -12.66 1.74 -2.59
N LEU A 300 -12.37 0.89 -1.61
CA LEU A 300 -13.05 -0.41 -1.48
C LEU A 300 -14.55 -0.22 -1.21
N LEU A 301 -14.88 0.64 -0.26
CA LEU A 301 -16.25 0.91 0.15
C LEU A 301 -17.07 1.58 -0.96
N SER A 302 -16.47 2.45 -1.79
CA SER A 302 -17.18 3.08 -2.91
C SER A 302 -17.59 2.10 -4.01
N LYS A 303 -17.03 0.88 -4.01
CA LYS A 303 -17.42 -0.22 -4.87
C LYS A 303 -18.02 -1.41 -4.12
N LYS A 304 -18.52 -1.17 -2.90
CA LYS A 304 -19.20 -2.17 -2.04
C LYS A 304 -18.32 -3.37 -1.66
N CYS A 305 -17.00 -3.23 -1.77
CA CYS A 305 -16.04 -4.22 -1.31
C CYS A 305 -15.83 -4.11 0.21
N ALA A 306 -15.36 -5.19 0.83
CA ALA A 306 -15.05 -5.19 2.25
C ALA A 306 -13.87 -4.25 2.56
N PRO A 307 -13.93 -3.42 3.62
CA PRO A 307 -12.81 -2.58 4.02
C PRO A 307 -11.75 -3.38 4.80
N LEU A 308 -10.50 -2.93 4.79
CA LEU A 308 -9.38 -3.55 5.50
C LEU A 308 -9.34 -3.09 6.97
N SER A 309 -9.38 -4.03 7.90
CA SER A 309 -9.35 -3.75 9.35
C SER A 309 -7.92 -3.58 9.89
N TYR A 310 -6.96 -4.30 9.33
CA TYR A 310 -5.59 -4.45 9.84
C TYR A 310 -5.49 -5.08 11.23
N ARG A 311 -6.61 -5.43 11.88
CA ARG A 311 -6.65 -5.89 13.29
C ARG A 311 -5.66 -7.01 13.61
N SER A 312 -5.52 -8.00 12.72
CA SER A 312 -4.64 -9.15 12.94
C SER A 312 -3.18 -8.91 12.52
N ILE A 313 -2.86 -7.77 11.91
CA ILE A 313 -1.52 -7.51 11.38
C ILE A 313 -0.59 -7.03 12.48
N ASP A 314 0.58 -7.66 12.59
CA ASP A 314 1.66 -7.18 13.43
C ASP A 314 2.15 -5.78 12.99
N GLU A 315 2.34 -4.86 13.94
CA GLU A 315 2.69 -3.48 13.64
C GLU A 315 4.04 -3.36 12.92
N ASP A 316 5.02 -4.18 13.31
CA ASP A 316 6.35 -4.17 12.73
C ASP A 316 6.36 -4.76 11.33
N THR A 317 5.61 -5.83 11.11
CA THR A 317 5.42 -6.43 9.78
C THR A 317 4.83 -5.42 8.80
N TYR A 318 3.83 -4.64 9.20
CA TYR A 318 3.27 -3.55 8.38
C TYR A 318 4.31 -2.47 8.08
N LYS A 319 5.02 -1.98 9.12
CA LYS A 319 6.05 -0.95 8.96
C LYS A 319 7.15 -1.42 7.99
N LYS A 320 7.69 -2.62 8.20
CA LYS A 320 8.72 -3.21 7.34
C LYS A 320 8.25 -3.33 5.89
N SER A 321 7.01 -3.74 5.67
CA SER A 321 6.42 -3.86 4.32
C SER A 321 6.35 -2.52 3.59
N ILE A 322 6.06 -1.44 4.31
CA ILE A 322 6.08 -0.07 3.77
C ILE A 322 7.51 0.39 3.50
N LEU A 323 8.46 0.13 4.41
CA LEU A 323 9.86 0.53 4.22
C LEU A 323 10.53 -0.21 3.06
N VAL A 324 10.20 -1.49 2.85
CA VAL A 324 10.58 -2.23 1.64
C VAL A 324 10.08 -1.54 0.38
N PHE A 325 8.83 -1.07 0.36
CA PHE A 325 8.34 -0.32 -0.79
C PHE A 325 9.10 1.00 -0.99
N TYR A 326 9.50 1.67 0.09
CA TYR A 326 10.26 2.92 0.00
C TYR A 326 11.64 2.72 -0.62
N GLU A 327 12.36 1.70 -0.18
CA GLU A 327 13.75 1.47 -0.58
C GLU A 327 13.84 0.61 -1.84
N GLU A 328 13.02 -0.41 -1.99
CA GLU A 328 13.13 -1.37 -3.09
C GLU A 328 12.04 -1.20 -4.16
N ASN A 329 11.01 -0.39 -3.89
CA ASN A 329 9.78 -0.32 -4.69
C ASN A 329 9.13 -1.68 -4.96
N SER A 330 9.45 -2.72 -4.17
CA SER A 330 8.71 -3.99 -4.19
C SER A 330 7.40 -3.83 -3.42
N MET A 331 6.28 -4.11 -4.09
CA MET A 331 4.95 -4.09 -3.46
C MET A 331 4.55 -5.46 -2.89
N ILE A 332 5.37 -6.50 -3.07
CA ILE A 332 5.01 -7.87 -2.70
C ILE A 332 4.58 -8.00 -1.24
N PRO A 333 5.35 -7.55 -0.22
CA PRO A 333 4.94 -7.72 1.17
C PRO A 333 3.63 -7.00 1.50
N MET A 334 3.44 -5.79 0.94
CA MET A 334 2.20 -5.03 1.15
C MET A 334 1.02 -5.65 0.39
N LYS A 335 1.23 -6.27 -0.77
CA LYS A 335 0.19 -7.02 -1.49
C LYS A 335 -0.27 -8.23 -0.68
N GLU A 336 0.65 -8.95 -0.05
CA GLU A 336 0.33 -10.10 0.80
C GLU A 336 -0.53 -9.68 1.99
N ILE A 337 -0.12 -8.64 2.73
CA ILE A 337 -0.93 -8.07 3.82
C ILE A 337 -2.29 -7.60 3.30
N PHE A 338 -2.34 -6.95 2.13
CA PHE A 338 -3.61 -6.49 1.55
C PHE A 338 -4.57 -7.65 1.30
N MET A 339 -4.10 -8.73 0.66
CA MET A 339 -4.95 -9.90 0.38
C MET A 339 -5.38 -10.59 1.66
N GLU A 340 -4.46 -10.80 2.61
CA GLU A 340 -4.77 -11.40 3.91
C GLU A 340 -5.88 -10.61 4.61
N GLN A 341 -5.73 -9.29 4.70
CA GLN A 341 -6.69 -8.42 5.37
C GLN A 341 -8.01 -8.33 4.62
N TYR A 342 -8.00 -8.36 3.29
CA TYR A 342 -9.22 -8.37 2.51
C TYR A 342 -10.03 -9.65 2.78
N LEU A 343 -9.37 -10.80 2.69
CA LEU A 343 -10.00 -12.10 2.97
C LEU A 343 -10.49 -12.19 4.42
N PHE A 344 -9.67 -11.76 5.38
CA PHE A 344 -10.07 -11.66 6.78
C PHE A 344 -11.34 -10.81 6.95
N SER A 345 -11.37 -9.62 6.34
CA SER A 345 -12.51 -8.71 6.50
C SER A 345 -13.79 -9.26 5.89
N THR A 346 -13.75 -9.88 4.71
CA THR A 346 -14.93 -10.50 4.07
C THR A 346 -15.54 -11.65 4.89
N GLN A 347 -14.76 -12.21 5.82
CA GLN A 347 -15.20 -13.28 6.70
C GLN A 347 -15.71 -12.77 8.05
N ASN A 348 -15.15 -11.67 8.56
CA ASN A 348 -15.30 -11.25 9.96
C ASN A 348 -16.13 -9.98 10.19
N TYR A 349 -16.42 -9.22 9.14
CA TYR A 349 -17.25 -8.01 9.22
C TYR A 349 -18.40 -8.06 8.21
N LEU A 350 -19.44 -7.25 8.46
CA LEU A 350 -20.56 -7.03 7.54
C LEU A 350 -20.83 -5.53 7.36
N VAL A 351 -19.79 -4.79 6.97
CA VAL A 351 -19.84 -3.35 6.76
C VAL A 351 -20.57 -3.04 5.45
N ASN A 352 -21.72 -2.40 5.54
CA ASN A 352 -22.44 -1.89 4.39
C ASN A 352 -22.45 -0.36 4.42
N THR A 353 -22.09 0.28 3.31
CA THR A 353 -22.25 1.73 3.18
C THR A 353 -23.74 2.05 3.14
N PRO A 354 -24.23 3.03 3.91
CA PRO A 354 -25.62 3.46 3.80
C PRO A 354 -25.93 3.85 2.34
N SER A 355 -27.01 3.31 1.77
CA SER A 355 -27.59 3.93 0.57
C SER A 355 -28.29 5.22 1.01
N PRO A 356 -28.14 6.35 0.30
CA PRO A 356 -28.91 7.54 0.64
C PRO A 356 -30.40 7.22 0.51
N HIS A 357 -31.15 7.77 1.45
CA HIS A 357 -32.60 7.86 1.36
C HIS A 357 -33.03 8.77 0.22
#